data_AF-A0A1G0UV54-F1
#
_entry.id   AF-A0A1G0UV54-F1
#
_cell.length_a   1.000
_cell.length_b   1.000
_cell.length_c   1.000
_cell.angle_alpha   90.00
_cell.angle_beta   90.00
_cell.angle_gamma   90.00
#
_symmetry.space_group_name_H-M   'P 1'
#
loop_
_entity.id
_entity.type
_entity.pdbx_description
1 polymer ?
#
loop_
_entity_poly.entity_id
_entity_poly.type
_entity_poly.pdbx_seq_one_letter_code
_entity_poly.pdbx_strand_id
1 'polypeptide(L)'
;MIKEIKKLIEGGVSYERLLQLGLEYKFIALYLKGELSYEEMFQKLNSAISAFAKRQMTWFRKMEREGVKINWIDNADFNRAEELISEHIFVATL
;
A
#
# COMPACT_ATOMS: atom_id res chain seq x y z
N MET A 1 -10.75 8.57 -0.95
CA MET A 1 -10.69 7.53 -2.00
C MET A 1 -11.96 7.41 -2.86
N ILE A 2 -13.17 7.09 -2.36
CA ILE A 2 -14.35 6.96 -3.26
C ILE A 2 -14.61 8.22 -4.10
N LYS A 3 -14.59 9.40 -3.45
CA LYS A 3 -14.75 10.69 -4.15
C LYS A 3 -13.68 10.96 -5.22
N GLU A 4 -12.44 10.54 -4.96
CA GLU A 4 -11.32 10.70 -5.89
C GLU A 4 -11.52 9.81 -7.12
N ILE A 5 -11.87 8.54 -6.91
CA ILE A 5 -12.09 7.59 -8.01
C ILE A 5 -13.32 8.01 -8.84
N LYS A 6 -14.36 8.52 -8.20
CA LYS A 6 -15.51 9.08 -8.91
C LYS A 6 -15.09 10.24 -9.83
N LYS A 7 -14.25 11.16 -9.35
CA LYS A 7 -13.68 12.25 -10.16
C LYS A 7 -12.84 11.74 -11.33
N LEU A 8 -12.05 10.67 -11.13
CA LEU A 8 -11.27 10.06 -12.21
C LEU A 8 -12.18 9.49 -13.31
N ILE A 9 -13.26 8.81 -12.93
CA ILE A 9 -14.24 8.27 -13.88
C ILE A 9 -14.96 9.40 -14.62
N GLU A 10 -15.40 10.43 -13.90
CA GLU A 10 -16.00 11.64 -14.49
C GLU A 10 -15.01 12.37 -15.43
N GLY A 11 -13.71 12.30 -15.14
CA GLY A 11 -12.63 12.79 -15.98
C GLY A 11 -12.24 11.88 -17.16
N GLY A 12 -12.96 10.79 -17.40
CA GLY A 12 -12.78 9.90 -18.55
C GLY A 12 -11.84 8.71 -18.35
N VAL A 13 -11.35 8.46 -17.13
CA VAL A 13 -10.57 7.25 -16.83
C VAL A 13 -11.49 6.03 -16.87
N SER A 14 -11.15 5.03 -17.68
CA SER A 14 -11.96 3.83 -17.81
C SER A 14 -11.88 2.93 -16.56
N TYR A 15 -12.96 2.16 -16.32
CA TYR A 15 -12.97 1.17 -15.25
C TYR A 15 -11.85 0.14 -15.43
N GLU A 16 -11.58 -0.29 -16.67
CA GLU A 16 -10.52 -1.25 -17.00
C GLU A 16 -9.15 -0.74 -16.54
N ARG A 17 -8.89 0.56 -16.68
CA ARG A 17 -7.65 1.17 -16.19
C ARG A 17 -7.60 1.12 -14.66
N LEU A 18 -8.68 1.48 -13.98
CA LEU A 18 -8.74 1.50 -12.51
C LEU A 18 -8.53 0.12 -11.90
N LEU A 19 -9.05 -0.94 -12.54
CA LEU A 19 -8.88 -2.33 -12.11
C LEU A 19 -7.40 -2.77 -12.06
N GLN A 20 -6.50 -2.05 -12.75
CA GLN A 20 -5.07 -2.36 -12.84
C GLN A 20 -4.18 -1.52 -11.89
N LEU A 21 -4.70 -0.47 -11.24
CA LEU A 21 -3.88 0.49 -10.50
C LEU A 21 -3.56 0.06 -9.05
N GLY A 22 -4.43 -0.71 -8.41
CA GLY A 22 -4.26 -1.10 -7.01
C GLY A 22 -5.54 -1.67 -6.41
N LEU A 23 -5.46 -2.11 -5.15
CA LEU A 23 -6.57 -2.75 -4.46
C LEU A 23 -7.74 -1.78 -4.30
N GLU A 24 -7.49 -0.60 -3.76
CA GLU A 24 -8.50 0.42 -3.50
C GLU A 24 -9.15 0.88 -4.80
N TYR A 25 -8.35 1.18 -5.83
CA TYR A 25 -8.86 1.52 -7.16
C TYR A 25 -9.76 0.43 -7.73
N LYS A 26 -9.32 -0.83 -7.68
CA LYS A 26 -10.10 -1.97 -8.17
C LYS A 26 -11.42 -2.13 -7.42
N PHE A 27 -11.39 -2.25 -6.10
CA PHE A 27 -12.59 -2.56 -5.31
C PHE A 27 -13.60 -1.43 -5.31
N ILE A 28 -13.15 -0.18 -5.23
CA ILE A 28 -14.03 0.98 -5.32
C ILE A 28 -14.59 1.13 -6.74
N ALA A 29 -13.81 0.87 -7.79
CA ALA A 29 -14.32 0.88 -9.15
C ALA A 29 -15.43 -0.17 -9.35
N LEU A 30 -15.27 -1.38 -8.83
CA LEU A 30 -16.31 -2.43 -8.86
C LEU A 30 -17.59 -2.00 -8.11
N TYR A 31 -17.44 -1.35 -6.96
CA TYR A 31 -18.56 -0.76 -6.22
C TYR A 31 -19.28 0.34 -7.03
N LEU A 32 -18.53 1.29 -7.60
CA LEU A 32 -19.09 2.39 -8.39
C LEU A 32 -19.76 1.91 -9.69
N LYS A 33 -19.30 0.78 -10.23
CA LYS A 33 -19.91 0.10 -11.38
C LYS A 33 -21.17 -0.69 -11.00
N GLY A 34 -21.45 -0.87 -9.71
CA GLY A 34 -22.59 -1.64 -9.20
C GLY A 34 -22.36 -3.15 -9.14
N GLU A 35 -21.13 -3.63 -9.33
CA GLU A 35 -20.78 -5.06 -9.28
C GLU A 35 -20.58 -5.56 -7.84
N LEU A 36 -20.41 -4.65 -6.88
CA LEU A 36 -20.34 -4.95 -5.44
C LEU A 36 -21.22 -3.98 -4.67
N SER A 37 -21.87 -4.47 -3.62
CA SER A 37 -22.39 -3.59 -2.57
C SER A 37 -21.26 -2.91 -1.81
N TYR A 38 -21.58 -1.85 -1.07
CA TYR A 38 -20.59 -1.15 -0.24
C TYR A 38 -19.95 -2.09 0.79
N GLU A 39 -20.75 -2.93 1.45
CA GLU A 39 -20.28 -3.86 2.48
C GLU A 39 -19.35 -4.92 1.87
N GLU A 40 -19.72 -5.51 0.73
CA GLU A 40 -18.85 -6.47 0.05
C GLU A 40 -17.54 -5.83 -0.41
N MET A 41 -17.59 -4.61 -0.94
CA MET A 41 -16.41 -3.85 -1.32
C MET A 41 -15.49 -3.64 -0.12
N PHE A 42 -16.04 -3.19 1.01
CA PHE A 42 -15.29 -2.95 2.24
C PHE A 42 -14.62 -4.22 2.76
N GLN A 43 -15.39 -5.31 2.92
CA GLN A 43 -14.88 -6.57 3.45
C GLN A 43 -13.81 -7.20 2.56
N LYS A 44 -14.04 -7.22 1.23
CA LYS A 44 -13.08 -7.77 0.28
C LYS A 44 -11.80 -6.94 0.20
N LEU A 45 -11.92 -5.61 0.20
CA LEU A 45 -10.77 -4.71 0.21
C LEU A 45 -9.95 -4.90 1.49
N ASN A 46 -10.58 -4.91 2.66
CA ASN A 46 -9.90 -5.09 3.95
C ASN A 46 -9.14 -6.43 4.03
N SER A 47 -9.78 -7.51 3.57
CA SER A 47 -9.16 -8.83 3.48
C SER A 47 -7.96 -8.84 2.52
N ALA A 48 -8.09 -8.17 1.38
CA ALA A 48 -7.02 -8.07 0.40
C ALA A 48 -5.82 -7.27 0.91
N ILE A 49 -6.06 -6.16 1.62
CA ILE A 49 -5.02 -5.36 2.28
C ILE A 49 -4.28 -6.21 3.32
N SER A 50 -5.01 -6.95 4.16
CA SER A 50 -4.42 -7.84 5.16
C SER A 50 -3.55 -8.92 4.53
N ALA A 51 -4.01 -9.54 3.44
CA ALA A 51 -3.24 -10.53 2.70
C ALA A 51 -2.00 -9.93 2.02
N PHE A 52 -2.11 -8.69 1.52
CA PHE A 52 -1.00 -7.96 0.92
C PHE A 52 0.08 -7.64 1.97
N ALA A 53 -0.31 -7.11 3.14
CA ALA A 53 0.60 -6.85 4.25
C ALA A 53 1.35 -8.12 4.72
N LYS A 54 0.65 -9.26 4.82
CA LYS A 54 1.28 -10.56 5.12
C LYS A 54 2.32 -10.95 4.08
N ARG A 55 2.05 -10.73 2.79
CA ARG A 55 3.02 -10.99 1.72
C ARG A 55 4.22 -10.04 1.78
N GLN A 56 4.03 -8.77 2.12
CA GLN A 56 5.14 -7.84 2.33
C GLN A 56 6.08 -8.34 3.43
N MET A 57 5.54 -8.84 4.55
CA MET A 57 6.37 -9.43 5.61
C MET A 57 7.17 -10.65 5.14
N THR A 58 6.59 -11.49 4.28
CA THR A 58 7.34 -12.62 3.67
C THR A 58 8.51 -12.13 2.81
N TRP A 59 8.32 -11.05 2.04
CA TRP A 59 9.39 -10.44 1.25
C TRP A 59 10.48 -9.85 2.13
N PHE A 60 10.14 -9.10 3.17
CA PHE A 60 11.12 -8.52 4.09
C PHE A 60 11.98 -9.60 4.77
N ARG A 61 11.36 -10.68 5.27
CA ARG A 61 12.08 -11.83 5.83
C ARG A 61 12.97 -12.54 4.81
N LYS A 62 12.61 -12.51 3.52
CA LYS A 62 13.45 -13.07 2.46
C LYS A 62 14.67 -12.18 2.23
N MET A 63 14.48 -10.86 2.17
CA MET A 63 15.56 -9.89 1.99
C MET A 63 16.59 -9.98 3.13
N GLU A 64 16.16 -10.12 4.38
CA GLU A 64 17.08 -10.33 5.52
C GLU A 64 17.90 -11.62 5.36
N ARG A 65 17.28 -12.71 4.90
CA ARG A 65 17.99 -13.97 4.59
C ARG A 65 18.97 -13.84 3.44
N GLU A 66 18.72 -12.94 2.50
CA GLU A 66 19.61 -12.62 1.37
C GLU A 66 20.68 -11.57 1.75
N GLY A 67 20.77 -11.20 3.03
CA GLY A 67 21.82 -10.32 3.55
C GLY A 67 21.48 -8.83 3.55
N VAL A 68 20.26 -8.45 3.18
CA VAL A 68 19.80 -7.06 3.29
C VAL A 68 19.56 -6.73 4.76
N LYS A 69 20.32 -5.78 5.31
CA LYS A 69 20.09 -5.26 6.65
C LYS A 69 18.85 -4.37 6.67
N ILE A 70 17.75 -4.87 7.22
CA ILE A 70 16.53 -4.08 7.47
C ILE A 70 16.61 -3.53 8.90
N ASN A 71 16.53 -2.20 9.04
CA ASN A 71 16.38 -1.55 10.34
C ASN A 71 14.87 -1.42 10.63
N TRP A 72 14.33 -2.34 11.42
CA TRP A 72 12.92 -2.32 11.83
C TRP A 72 12.65 -1.19 12.82
N ILE A 73 11.49 -0.55 12.68
CA ILE A 73 11.02 0.52 13.56
C ILE A 73 9.68 0.09 14.12
N ASP A 74 9.62 -0.10 15.43
CA ASP A 74 8.39 -0.49 16.12
C ASP A 74 7.50 0.73 16.38
N ASN A 75 6.19 0.50 16.43
CA ASN A 75 5.17 1.49 16.82
C ASN A 75 5.19 2.81 16.03
N ALA A 76 5.70 2.79 14.79
CA ALA A 76 5.87 3.98 13.97
C ALA A 76 6.67 5.10 14.69
N ASP A 77 7.73 4.73 15.41
CA ASP A 77 8.62 5.67 16.08
C ASP A 77 9.39 6.54 15.07
N PHE A 78 8.91 7.77 14.88
CA PHE A 78 9.52 8.75 13.99
C PHE A 78 10.90 9.21 14.45
N ASN A 79 11.15 9.34 15.75
CA ASN A 79 12.44 9.80 16.27
C ASN A 79 13.51 8.75 16.00
N ARG A 80 13.18 7.47 16.20
CA ARG A 80 14.09 6.37 15.87
C ARG A 80 14.38 6.29 14.38
N ALA A 81 13.38 6.55 13.53
CA ALA A 81 13.58 6.64 12.08
C ALA A 81 14.58 7.74 11.71
N GLU A 82 14.41 8.94 12.28
CA GLU A 82 15.28 10.10 12.03
C GLU A 82 16.73 9.85 12.48
N GLU A 83 16.92 9.25 13.66
CA GLU A 83 18.23 8.85 14.18
C GLU A 83 18.94 7.90 13.22
N LEU A 84 18.28 6.81 12.83
CA LEU A 84 18.82 5.83 11.88
C LEU A 84 19.19 6.46 10.53
N ILE A 85 18.36 7.37 10.01
CA ILE A 85 18.66 8.06 8.75
C ILE A 85 19.90 8.94 8.90
N SER A 86 19.98 9.70 9.99
CA SER A 86 21.10 10.61 10.27
C SER A 86 22.43 9.84 10.38
N GLU A 87 22.44 8.71 11.08
CA GLU A 87 23.61 7.84 11.21
C GLU A 87 24.15 7.36 9.85
N HIS A 88 23.29 7.16 8.84
CA HIS A 88 23.67 6.57 7.56
C HIS A 88 23.89 7.62 6.44
N ILE A 89 23.34 8.83 6.58
CA ILE A 89 23.52 9.91 5.60
C ILE A 89 24.89 10.60 5.75
N PHE A 90 25.39 10.81 6.97
CA PHE A 90 26.60 11.60 7.19
C PHE A 90 27.92 10.82 7.04
N VAL A 91 27.89 9.49 7.10
CA VAL A 91 29.10 8.66 6.94
C VAL A 91 29.58 8.60 5.48
N ALA A 92 28.75 8.93 4.50
CA ALA A 92 29.12 8.93 3.08
C ALA A 92 29.78 10.22 2.58
N THR A 93 30.02 11.22 3.44
CA THR A 93 30.55 12.55 3.05
C THR A 93 31.96 12.85 3.59
N LEU A 94 32.67 11.85 4.12
CA LEU A 94 34.09 11.92 4.51
C LEU A 94 34.86 10.77 3.85
#